data_AF-A0A1M6GS36-F1
#
_entry.id   AF-A0A1M6GS36-F1
#
_cell.length_a   1.000
_cell.length_b   1.000
_cell.length_c   1.000
_cell.angle_alpha   90.00
_cell.angle_beta   90.00
_cell.angle_gamma   90.00
#
_symmetry.space_group_name_H-M   'P 1'
#
loop_
_entity.id
_entity.type
_entity.pdbx_description
1 polymer ?
#
loop_
_entity_poly.entity_id
_entity_poly.type
_entity_poly.pdbx_seq_one_letter_code
_entity_poly.pdbx_strand_id
1 'polypeptide(L)'
;MATTLIWQAQFKTYGNNTTEYLADTKRIWTPGGLTWQAQYRTNANNQTEFIADMQRNWIPGGLIWQAQYRTYGNNQTEYSADIQRIWVPGGLTWQAQFKTYGNSNSESIGDIFRIVGVTLIYRTDIAPLIRRVNQPPGVPWLQEEVTTAAWCWKLSLRDGTVFGFTNHDEDITLGGVTYEASTGFVPTAVETSNNMAVDNLEVEGFLDSSRIQAEDIATGRFDFAKVEVFLCNWRNTKDPLLVVRKGTTGQIKTGKYGFQAEVRGLLEAYQQSAGTVYQKSCRAKLGDFQCKIELSLLTTFGQVMQVNQNGTIQTNLSQSKGYFDYGVMTFNTGGNSGCQYEVKTFEDGLLTLFLPATFSVAIGDTFSITPGCDGNFSTCRKKFNNGMNFRGEPHIPGNDYQSAYPGQGSSNTVSEGSNLRRG
;
A
#
# COMPACT_ATOMS: atom_id res chain seq x y z
N MET A 1 31.85 -40.76 -6.53
CA MET A 1 33.19 -40.62 -5.91
C MET A 1 33.72 -39.24 -6.28
N ALA A 2 33.60 -38.26 -5.39
CA ALA A 2 34.17 -36.92 -5.62
C ALA A 2 35.63 -36.94 -5.19
N THR A 3 36.55 -36.95 -6.14
CA THR A 3 37.99 -36.91 -5.89
C THR A 3 38.42 -35.47 -5.61
N THR A 4 38.61 -35.14 -4.33
CA THR A 4 39.28 -33.92 -3.93
C THR A 4 40.76 -34.01 -4.32
N LEU A 5 41.23 -33.14 -5.22
CA LEU A 5 42.65 -33.05 -5.57
C LEU A 5 43.31 -31.97 -4.70
N ILE A 6 44.29 -32.37 -3.89
CA ILE A 6 45.09 -31.46 -3.05
C ILE A 6 46.51 -31.38 -3.63
N TRP A 7 46.97 -30.16 -3.90
CA TRP A 7 48.36 -29.87 -4.28
C TRP A 7 48.98 -28.91 -3.27
N GLN A 8 50.15 -29.25 -2.75
CA GLN A 8 50.89 -28.42 -1.80
C GLN A 8 52.29 -28.16 -2.33
N ALA A 9 52.78 -26.93 -2.17
CA ALA A 9 54.17 -26.59 -2.48
C ALA A 9 54.68 -25.47 -1.58
N GLN A 10 55.92 -25.61 -1.15
CA GLN A 10 56.67 -24.62 -0.39
C GLN A 10 57.79 -24.07 -1.28
N PHE A 11 57.98 -22.76 -1.29
CA PHE A 11 59.03 -22.11 -2.07
C PHE A 11 59.80 -21.12 -1.20
N LYS A 12 61.13 -21.12 -1.35
CA LYS A 12 62.04 -20.20 -0.66
C LYS A 12 62.85 -19.43 -1.70
N THR A 13 62.82 -18.10 -1.64
CA THR A 13 63.62 -17.24 -2.54
C THR A 13 64.37 -16.17 -1.75
N TYR A 14 65.59 -15.87 -2.17
CA TYR A 14 66.44 -14.86 -1.54
C TYR A 14 66.48 -13.61 -2.43
N GLY A 15 66.06 -12.46 -1.89
CA GLY A 15 66.23 -11.15 -2.53
C GLY A 15 67.59 -10.53 -2.23
N ASN A 16 67.89 -9.36 -2.83
CA ASN A 16 69.20 -8.71 -2.69
C ASN A 16 69.65 -8.58 -1.22
N ASN A 17 70.79 -9.22 -0.94
CA ASN A 17 71.64 -9.19 0.25
C ASN A 17 70.99 -9.03 1.64
N THR A 18 69.86 -9.70 1.94
CA THR A 18 69.40 -10.14 3.31
C THR A 18 67.91 -10.47 3.45
N THR A 19 67.08 -10.32 2.40
CA THR A 19 65.64 -10.59 2.52
C THR A 19 65.27 -12.01 2.13
N GLU A 20 64.59 -12.74 3.03
CA GLU A 20 64.10 -14.09 2.80
C GLU A 20 62.58 -14.09 2.55
N TYR A 21 62.16 -14.74 1.48
CA TYR A 21 60.74 -14.98 1.17
C TYR A 21 60.44 -16.48 1.24
N LEU A 22 59.47 -16.85 2.08
CA LEU A 22 58.92 -18.20 2.19
C LEU A 22 57.44 -18.15 1.77
N ALA A 23 57.01 -19.11 0.96
CA ALA A 23 55.63 -19.22 0.52
C ALA A 23 55.15 -20.67 0.58
N ASP A 24 54.13 -20.92 1.39
CA ASP A 24 53.46 -22.22 1.51
C ASP A 24 52.10 -22.14 0.83
N THR A 25 51.92 -22.90 -0.24
CA THR A 25 50.71 -22.84 -1.06
C THR A 25 50.00 -24.18 -1.09
N LYS A 26 48.67 -24.16 -0.98
CA LYS A 26 47.78 -25.33 -1.05
C LYS A 26 46.64 -25.05 -2.02
N ARG A 27 46.40 -25.93 -2.98
CA ARG A 27 45.25 -25.91 -3.89
C ARG A 27 44.36 -27.10 -3.58
N ILE A 28 43.07 -26.88 -3.41
CA ILE A 28 42.06 -27.90 -3.14
C ILE A 28 40.96 -27.75 -4.18
N TRP A 29 40.81 -28.76 -5.03
CA TRP A 29 39.73 -28.82 -6.01
C TRP A 29 38.55 -29.60 -5.44
N THR A 30 37.37 -28.98 -5.40
CA THR A 30 36.12 -29.62 -4.98
C THR A 30 35.07 -29.50 -6.09
N PRO A 31 34.02 -30.35 -6.12
CA PRO A 31 32.97 -30.26 -7.14
C PRO A 31 32.25 -28.91 -7.22
N GLY A 32 32.32 -28.09 -6.16
CA GLY A 32 31.74 -26.74 -6.10
C GLY A 32 32.72 -25.59 -6.38
N GLY A 33 34.01 -25.87 -6.66
CA GLY A 33 34.99 -24.81 -6.83
C GLY A 33 36.46 -25.14 -6.57
N LEU A 34 37.34 -24.20 -6.95
CA LEU A 34 38.77 -24.22 -6.61
C LEU A 34 39.04 -23.34 -5.39
N THR A 35 39.60 -23.93 -4.33
CA THR A 35 40.16 -23.21 -3.19
C THR A 35 41.68 -23.14 -3.31
N TRP A 36 42.26 -21.94 -3.31
CA TRP A 36 43.70 -21.73 -3.18
C TRP A 36 44.00 -21.02 -1.88
N GLN A 37 44.84 -21.64 -1.05
CA GLN A 37 45.36 -21.10 0.19
C GLN A 37 46.85 -20.83 0.01
N ALA A 38 47.34 -19.70 0.51
CA ALA A 38 48.75 -19.41 0.54
C ALA A 38 49.13 -18.62 1.79
N GLN A 39 50.22 -19.03 2.43
CA GLN A 39 50.87 -18.30 3.51
C GLN A 39 52.18 -17.75 2.98
N TYR A 40 52.36 -16.44 3.05
CA TYR A 40 53.60 -15.77 2.64
C TYR A 40 54.30 -15.20 3.86
N ARG A 41 55.58 -15.53 4.05
CA ARG A 41 56.46 -14.92 5.06
C ARG A 41 57.59 -14.16 4.38
N THR A 42 57.74 -12.89 4.70
CA THR A 42 58.90 -12.08 4.29
C THR A 42 59.65 -11.61 5.52
N ASN A 43 60.96 -11.88 5.57
CA ASN A 43 61.86 -11.38 6.61
C ASN A 43 62.82 -10.36 5.96
N ALA A 44 62.60 -9.07 6.22
CA ALA A 44 63.49 -8.00 5.79
C ALA A 44 64.32 -7.46 6.95
N ASN A 45 65.41 -6.75 6.64
CA ASN A 45 66.55 -6.40 7.50
C ASN A 45 66.28 -5.48 8.72
N ASN A 46 65.07 -5.46 9.29
CA ASN A 46 64.68 -4.72 10.49
C ASN A 46 63.47 -5.38 11.18
N GLN A 47 63.60 -6.66 11.58
CA GLN A 47 62.58 -7.43 12.35
C GLN A 47 61.13 -7.32 11.84
N THR A 48 60.96 -7.04 10.55
CA THR A 48 59.64 -6.90 9.93
C THR A 48 59.28 -8.24 9.33
N GLU A 49 58.41 -8.98 10.02
CA GLU A 49 57.79 -10.19 9.52
C GLU A 49 56.43 -9.83 8.92
N PHE A 50 56.25 -10.13 7.64
CA PHE A 50 54.96 -10.05 6.95
C PHE A 50 54.39 -11.46 6.83
N ILE A 51 53.26 -11.77 7.47
CA ILE A 51 52.52 -13.01 7.28
C ILE A 51 51.21 -12.68 6.58
N ALA A 52 50.95 -13.27 5.42
CA ALA A 52 49.64 -13.17 4.76
C ALA A 52 49.05 -14.53 4.46
N ASP A 53 47.87 -14.80 5.01
CA ASP A 53 47.06 -15.98 4.77
C ASP A 53 45.97 -15.63 3.77
N MET A 54 46.17 -16.03 2.53
CA MET A 54 45.26 -15.72 1.42
C MET A 54 44.45 -16.95 1.05
N GLN A 55 43.12 -16.82 1.00
CA GLN A 55 42.22 -17.83 0.47
C GLN A 55 41.45 -17.30 -0.75
N ARG A 56 41.43 -18.05 -1.86
CA ARG A 56 40.61 -17.78 -3.05
C ARG A 56 39.67 -18.94 -3.29
N ASN A 57 38.36 -18.69 -3.27
CA ASN A 57 37.32 -19.66 -3.59
C ASN A 57 36.60 -19.26 -4.88
N TRP A 58 36.77 -20.06 -5.93
CA TRP A 58 36.05 -19.91 -7.18
C TRP A 58 34.76 -20.71 -7.11
N ILE A 59 33.59 -20.06 -7.20
CA ILE A 59 32.28 -20.71 -7.21
C ILE A 59 31.58 -20.44 -8.56
N PRO A 60 30.62 -21.28 -9.00
CA PRO A 60 29.82 -20.98 -10.18
C PRO A 60 29.13 -19.61 -10.03
N GLY A 61 29.56 -18.63 -10.85
CA GLY A 61 29.09 -17.26 -10.78
C GLY A 61 29.85 -16.34 -9.81
N GLY A 62 31.09 -16.63 -9.40
CA GLY A 62 31.84 -15.65 -8.62
C GLY A 62 33.21 -16.05 -8.07
N LEU A 63 33.94 -15.06 -7.54
CA LEU A 63 35.22 -15.24 -6.84
C LEU A 63 35.15 -14.61 -5.45
N ILE A 64 35.43 -15.40 -4.42
CA ILE A 64 35.65 -14.91 -3.06
C ILE A 64 37.15 -14.90 -2.79
N TRP A 65 37.71 -13.76 -2.40
CA TRP A 65 39.07 -13.63 -1.91
C TRP A 65 39.06 -13.15 -0.47
N GLN A 66 39.66 -13.93 0.41
CA GLN A 66 39.89 -13.57 1.80
C GLN A 66 41.39 -13.47 2.03
N ALA A 67 41.82 -12.48 2.79
CA ALA A 67 43.19 -12.39 3.25
C ALA A 67 43.25 -11.88 4.67
N GLN A 68 44.01 -12.57 5.50
CA GLN A 68 44.45 -12.06 6.77
C GLN A 68 45.91 -11.65 6.59
N TYR A 69 46.27 -10.43 6.94
CA TYR A 69 47.67 -10.02 6.95
C TYR A 69 48.08 -9.55 8.33
N ARG A 70 49.34 -9.80 8.68
CA ARG A 70 49.97 -9.34 9.90
C ARG A 70 51.38 -8.80 9.60
N THR A 71 51.68 -7.60 10.07
CA THR A 71 53.00 -6.96 9.97
C THR A 71 53.51 -6.51 11.31
N TYR A 72 54.78 -6.82 11.59
CA TYR A 72 55.49 -6.35 12.78
C TYR A 72 56.40 -5.18 12.42
N GLY A 73 56.15 -3.98 12.95
CA GLY A 73 57.00 -2.80 12.74
C GLY A 73 58.13 -2.67 13.77
N ASN A 74 59.09 -1.78 13.51
CA ASN A 74 60.32 -1.56 14.30
C ASN A 74 60.15 -1.24 15.81
N ASN A 75 58.92 -1.09 16.32
CA ASN A 75 58.59 -0.72 17.70
C ASN A 75 57.56 -1.67 18.36
N GLN A 76 57.65 -2.98 18.13
CA GLN A 76 56.68 -3.99 18.64
C GLN A 76 55.22 -3.72 18.25
N THR A 77 54.99 -2.92 17.20
CA THR A 77 53.65 -2.58 16.74
C THR A 77 53.19 -3.64 15.73
N GLU A 78 52.11 -4.33 16.05
CA GLU A 78 51.47 -5.31 15.18
C GLU A 78 50.30 -4.65 14.45
N TYR A 79 50.32 -4.68 13.12
CA TYR A 79 49.15 -4.34 12.31
C TYR A 79 48.57 -5.64 11.78
N SER A 80 47.29 -5.88 12.02
CA SER A 80 46.55 -7.00 11.45
C SER A 80 45.33 -6.50 10.68
N ALA A 81 44.95 -7.19 9.61
CA ALA A 81 43.64 -6.96 9.02
C ALA A 81 43.06 -8.20 8.37
N ASP A 82 41.74 -8.26 8.40
CA ASP A 82 40.92 -9.27 7.75
C ASP A 82 40.20 -8.60 6.57
N ILE A 83 40.54 -9.01 5.34
CA ILE A 83 39.94 -8.47 4.12
C ILE A 83 39.15 -9.56 3.41
N GLN A 84 37.93 -9.24 2.99
CA GLN A 84 37.10 -10.07 2.12
C GLN A 84 36.64 -9.31 0.87
N ARG A 85 36.84 -9.92 -0.29
CA ARG A 85 36.37 -9.46 -1.61
C ARG A 85 35.45 -10.51 -2.19
N ILE A 86 34.26 -10.10 -2.63
CA ILE A 86 33.25 -11.00 -3.19
C ILE A 86 32.87 -10.46 -4.57
N TRP A 87 33.22 -11.19 -5.62
CA TRP A 87 32.77 -10.94 -6.99
C TRP A 87 31.55 -11.81 -7.29
N VAL A 88 30.41 -11.19 -7.58
CA VAL A 88 29.17 -11.85 -8.04
C VAL A 88 28.58 -11.09 -9.24
N PRO A 89 27.71 -11.71 -10.08
CA PRO A 89 26.97 -11.02 -11.12
C PRO A 89 26.28 -9.78 -10.56
N GLY A 90 26.67 -8.61 -11.06
CA GLY A 90 26.20 -7.31 -10.56
C GLY A 90 27.12 -6.60 -9.55
N GLY A 91 28.37 -7.01 -9.37
CA GLY A 91 29.42 -6.17 -8.77
C GLY A 91 30.41 -6.86 -7.82
N LEU A 92 31.47 -6.12 -7.46
CA LEU A 92 32.45 -6.47 -6.43
C LEU A 92 32.02 -5.85 -5.10
N THR A 93 31.86 -6.67 -4.07
CA THR A 93 31.70 -6.22 -2.68
C THR A 93 33.04 -6.34 -1.95
N TRP A 94 33.46 -5.28 -1.24
CA TRP A 94 34.66 -5.27 -0.41
C TRP A 94 34.29 -5.04 1.06
N GLN A 95 34.90 -5.82 1.94
CA GLN A 95 34.77 -5.72 3.40
C GLN A 95 36.18 -5.82 4.01
N ALA A 96 36.50 -4.96 4.98
CA ALA A 96 37.76 -5.09 5.70
C ALA A 96 37.66 -4.61 7.15
N GLN A 97 38.33 -5.34 8.04
CA GLN A 97 38.51 -4.98 9.44
C GLN A 97 40.00 -4.81 9.70
N PHE A 98 40.41 -3.64 10.20
CA PHE A 98 41.80 -3.32 10.48
C PHE A 98 42.02 -3.17 11.99
N LYS A 99 43.05 -3.84 12.52
CA LYS A 99 43.44 -3.78 13.93
C LYS A 99 44.90 -3.39 14.05
N THR A 100 45.19 -2.43 14.93
CA THR A 100 46.55 -1.95 15.18
C THR A 100 46.86 -2.08 16.67
N TYR A 101 47.85 -2.90 17.00
CA TYR A 101 48.34 -3.10 18.36
C TYR A 101 49.68 -2.36 18.50
N GLY A 102 49.67 -1.30 19.29
CA GLY A 102 50.80 -0.44 19.60
C GLY A 102 50.50 0.35 20.87
N ASN A 103 51.28 1.38 21.21
CA ASN A 103 51.13 2.13 22.47
C ASN A 103 49.73 2.75 22.72
N SER A 104 48.84 2.77 21.73
CA SER A 104 47.48 3.31 21.83
C SER A 104 46.35 2.35 21.42
N ASN A 105 46.62 1.04 21.21
CA ASN A 105 45.63 -0.02 20.86
C ASN A 105 44.36 0.48 20.15
N SER A 106 44.46 0.80 18.85
CA SER A 106 43.34 1.31 18.05
C SER A 106 42.75 0.24 17.13
N GLU A 107 41.43 0.06 17.20
CA GLU A 107 40.64 -0.75 16.27
C GLU A 107 39.89 0.17 15.30
N SER A 108 39.91 -0.14 14.01
CA SER A 108 39.19 0.64 12.98
C SER A 108 38.47 -0.32 12.03
N ILE A 109 37.14 -0.24 12.04
CA ILE A 109 36.26 -1.04 11.18
C ILE A 109 35.88 -0.17 9.97
N GLY A 110 36.18 -0.63 8.76
CA GLY A 110 35.81 0.07 7.52
C GLY A 110 34.54 -0.51 6.90
N ASP A 111 33.63 0.36 6.45
CA ASP A 111 32.32 -0.05 5.93
C ASP A 111 32.35 -0.77 4.58
N ILE A 112 31.29 -1.55 4.36
CA ILE A 112 30.98 -2.32 3.15
C ILE A 112 30.75 -1.35 1.98
N PHE A 113 31.53 -1.46 0.90
CA PHE A 113 31.20 -0.79 -0.36
C PHE A 113 31.12 -1.78 -1.53
N ARG A 114 30.14 -1.55 -2.40
CA ARG A 114 29.85 -2.37 -3.59
C ARG A 114 30.20 -1.57 -4.84
N ILE A 115 31.15 -2.05 -5.63
CA ILE A 115 31.54 -1.50 -6.92
C ILE A 115 30.85 -2.29 -8.03
N VAL A 116 29.97 -1.66 -8.80
CA VAL A 116 29.24 -2.30 -9.90
C VAL A 116 29.88 -1.90 -11.23
N GLY A 117 30.34 -2.88 -12.02
CA GLY A 117 30.83 -2.68 -13.38
C GLY A 117 32.29 -2.22 -13.52
N VAL A 118 33.27 -3.05 -13.09
CA VAL A 118 34.69 -2.74 -13.33
C VAL A 118 35.25 -3.59 -14.46
N THR A 119 35.82 -2.93 -15.48
CA THR A 119 36.84 -3.54 -16.35
C THR A 119 38.20 -3.13 -15.80
N LEU A 120 38.95 -4.09 -15.24
CA LEU A 120 40.33 -3.85 -14.79
C LEU A 120 41.25 -3.84 -16.01
N ILE A 121 41.77 -2.67 -16.38
CA ILE A 121 42.91 -2.56 -17.30
C ILE A 121 43.98 -1.72 -16.60
N TYR A 122 45.15 -2.32 -16.47
CA TYR A 122 46.40 -1.76 -15.96
C TYR A 122 46.59 -0.25 -16.28
N ARG A 123 46.68 0.61 -15.25
CA ARG A 123 47.72 1.66 -14.99
C ARG A 123 47.19 2.90 -14.26
N THR A 124 48.14 3.51 -13.53
CA THR A 124 48.26 4.90 -13.08
C THR A 124 47.44 5.91 -13.90
N ASP A 125 46.31 6.37 -13.36
CA ASP A 125 45.79 7.75 -13.43
C ASP A 125 44.49 7.84 -12.60
N ILE A 126 44.25 9.00 -11.96
CA ILE A 126 43.10 9.25 -11.09
C ILE A 126 41.85 9.52 -11.95
N ALA A 127 40.80 8.73 -11.77
CA ALA A 127 39.47 9.02 -12.31
C ALA A 127 38.55 9.51 -11.18
N PRO A 128 37.87 10.67 -11.33
CA PRO A 128 36.99 11.19 -10.30
C PRO A 128 35.72 10.33 -10.16
N LEU A 129 35.37 10.05 -8.91
CA LEU A 129 34.13 9.38 -8.51
C LEU A 129 32.96 10.37 -8.61
N ILE A 130 32.14 10.24 -9.65
CA ILE A 130 30.83 10.91 -9.70
C ILE A 130 29.86 10.10 -8.84
N ARG A 131 29.47 10.67 -7.70
CA ARG A 131 28.44 10.16 -6.80
C ARG A 131 27.08 10.23 -7.49
N ARG A 132 26.59 9.13 -8.07
CA ARG A 132 25.14 8.96 -8.31
C ARG A 132 24.53 8.35 -7.06
N VAL A 133 23.78 9.17 -6.32
CA VAL A 133 22.85 8.67 -5.30
C VAL A 133 21.85 7.79 -6.04
N ASN A 134 21.78 6.50 -5.68
CA ASN A 134 20.73 5.61 -6.17
C ASN A 134 19.38 6.14 -5.66
N GLN A 135 18.75 7.02 -6.44
CA GLN A 135 17.31 7.23 -6.40
C GLN A 135 16.62 5.91 -6.80
N PRO A 136 15.39 5.65 -6.30
CA PRO A 136 14.81 4.31 -6.26
C PRO A 136 14.89 3.57 -7.61
N PRO A 137 15.21 2.27 -7.60
CA PRO A 137 15.32 1.47 -8.82
C PRO A 137 13.93 1.33 -9.44
N GLY A 138 13.70 1.97 -10.57
CA GLY A 138 12.43 1.75 -11.27
C GLY A 138 12.25 2.52 -12.58
N VAL A 139 12.95 3.64 -12.75
CA VAL A 139 12.58 4.61 -13.79
C VAL A 139 13.82 5.16 -14.49
N PRO A 140 14.26 4.55 -15.61
CA PRO A 140 15.51 4.91 -16.27
C PRO A 140 15.60 6.39 -16.70
N TRP A 141 14.49 6.98 -17.17
CA TRP A 141 14.43 8.36 -17.67
C TRP A 141 14.57 9.43 -16.57
N LEU A 142 14.46 9.07 -15.29
CA LEU A 142 14.76 9.97 -14.17
C LEU A 142 16.25 10.02 -13.82
N GLN A 143 17.08 9.17 -14.44
CA GLN A 143 18.52 9.09 -14.18
C GLN A 143 19.36 9.93 -15.16
N GLU A 144 18.71 10.58 -16.12
CA GLU A 144 19.34 11.49 -17.08
C GLU A 144 19.58 12.87 -16.44
N GLU A 145 20.54 13.62 -16.98
CA GLU A 145 20.88 14.97 -16.47
C GLU A 145 19.75 15.98 -16.66
N VAL A 146 18.88 15.74 -17.64
CA VAL A 146 17.68 16.53 -17.91
C VAL A 146 16.48 15.62 -17.80
N THR A 147 15.57 15.91 -16.87
CA THR A 147 14.37 15.11 -16.67
C THR A 147 13.21 15.64 -17.51
N THR A 148 12.44 14.72 -18.08
CA THR A 148 11.20 15.01 -18.81
C THR A 148 10.00 14.52 -18.01
N ALA A 149 10.01 14.81 -16.71
CA ALA A 149 9.00 14.36 -15.76
C ALA A 149 7.76 15.25 -15.81
N ALA A 150 6.58 14.66 -15.91
CA ALA A 150 5.31 15.32 -15.67
C ALA A 150 4.51 14.58 -14.58
N TRP A 151 3.91 15.32 -13.66
CA TRP A 151 2.96 14.75 -12.70
C TRP A 151 1.66 14.43 -13.39
N CYS A 152 1.16 13.23 -13.15
CA CYS A 152 -0.11 12.75 -13.68
C CYS A 152 -0.95 12.15 -12.55
N TRP A 153 -2.23 12.47 -12.61
CA TRP A 153 -3.23 12.10 -11.62
C TRP A 153 -4.36 11.42 -12.33
N LYS A 154 -4.69 10.22 -11.86
CA LYS A 154 -5.81 9.46 -12.40
C LYS A 154 -6.85 9.28 -11.31
N LEU A 155 -8.06 9.74 -11.60
CA LEU A 155 -9.23 9.53 -10.77
C LEU A 155 -10.14 8.53 -11.48
N SER A 156 -10.42 7.40 -10.85
CA SER A 156 -11.36 6.40 -11.37
C SER A 156 -12.59 6.34 -10.46
N LEU A 157 -13.73 6.79 -10.98
CA LEU A 157 -15.01 6.79 -10.28
C LEU A 157 -15.61 5.39 -10.17
N ARG A 158 -16.59 5.24 -9.27
CA ARG A 158 -17.36 4.00 -9.11
C ARG A 158 -18.25 3.68 -10.32
N ASP A 159 -18.67 4.71 -11.06
CA ASP A 159 -19.46 4.58 -12.29
C ASP A 159 -18.62 4.14 -13.51
N GLY A 160 -17.29 4.01 -13.36
CA GLY A 160 -16.36 3.63 -14.41
C GLY A 160 -15.76 4.79 -15.19
N THR A 161 -16.22 6.03 -14.96
CA THR A 161 -15.64 7.24 -15.56
C THR A 161 -14.22 7.44 -15.03
N VAL A 162 -13.32 7.85 -15.93
CA VAL A 162 -11.92 8.15 -15.59
C VAL A 162 -11.61 9.60 -15.94
N PHE A 163 -11.00 10.30 -14.99
CA PHE A 163 -10.41 11.62 -15.20
C PHE A 163 -8.90 11.52 -15.09
N GLY A 164 -8.20 12.19 -16.00
CA GLY A 164 -6.76 12.31 -16.01
C GLY A 164 -6.40 13.79 -15.97
N PHE A 165 -5.49 14.17 -15.08
CA PHE A 165 -4.96 15.53 -14.99
C PHE A 165 -3.44 15.51 -14.98
N THR A 166 -2.82 16.51 -15.59
CA THR A 166 -1.37 16.71 -15.55
C THR A 166 -1.01 18.15 -15.24
N ASN A 167 0.17 18.34 -14.63
CA ASN A 167 0.77 19.65 -14.43
C ASN A 167 1.63 20.11 -15.62
N HIS A 168 1.71 19.28 -16.68
CA HIS A 168 2.32 19.65 -17.95
C HIS A 168 1.47 20.73 -18.64
N ASP A 169 2.09 21.50 -19.52
CA ASP A 169 1.46 22.59 -20.26
C ASP A 169 0.62 22.10 -21.46
N GLU A 170 0.85 20.87 -21.90
CA GLU A 170 0.07 20.18 -22.92
C GLU A 170 -0.56 18.87 -22.40
N ASP A 171 -1.71 18.50 -22.98
CA ASP A 171 -2.39 17.23 -22.71
C ASP A 171 -1.49 16.02 -22.99
N ILE A 172 -1.45 15.06 -22.07
CA ILE A 172 -0.66 13.84 -22.19
C ILE A 172 -1.58 12.63 -22.32
N THR A 173 -1.38 11.78 -23.32
CA THR A 173 -2.16 10.52 -23.44
C THR A 173 -1.34 9.32 -22.99
N LEU A 174 -1.82 8.60 -21.97
CA LEU A 174 -1.19 7.41 -21.39
C LEU A 174 -2.18 6.28 -21.24
N GLY A 175 -1.86 5.10 -21.77
CA GLY A 175 -2.68 3.89 -21.59
C GLY A 175 -4.14 4.04 -22.03
N GLY A 176 -4.40 4.88 -23.04
CA GLY A 176 -5.76 5.17 -23.53
C GLY A 176 -6.54 6.22 -22.73
N VAL A 177 -5.93 6.84 -21.72
CA VAL A 177 -6.51 7.94 -20.95
C VAL A 177 -5.80 9.24 -21.33
N THR A 178 -6.57 10.29 -21.63
CA THR A 178 -6.04 11.65 -21.80
C THR A 178 -5.98 12.35 -20.46
N TYR A 179 -4.79 12.84 -20.12
CA TYR A 179 -4.49 13.63 -18.95
C TYR A 179 -4.48 15.08 -19.40
N GLU A 180 -5.50 15.82 -18.98
CA GLU A 180 -5.72 17.21 -19.36
C GLU A 180 -4.69 18.11 -18.67
N ALA A 181 -4.06 19.00 -19.44
CA ALA A 181 -3.27 20.11 -18.91
C ALA A 181 -4.22 21.09 -18.24
N SER A 182 -4.37 20.94 -16.93
CA SER A 182 -5.33 21.72 -16.14
C SER A 182 -4.57 22.63 -15.18
N THR A 183 -4.91 23.91 -15.20
CA THR A 183 -4.31 24.91 -14.32
C THR A 183 -4.74 24.68 -12.87
N GLY A 184 -3.78 24.63 -11.95
CA GLY A 184 -4.02 24.69 -10.50
C GLY A 184 -3.83 23.36 -9.75
N PHE A 185 -3.42 22.30 -10.43
CA PHE A 185 -3.11 21.04 -9.77
C PHE A 185 -1.65 21.01 -9.29
N VAL A 186 -1.42 21.19 -7.97
CA VAL A 186 -0.09 21.13 -7.36
C VAL A 186 -0.10 20.10 -6.23
N PRO A 187 0.62 18.98 -6.32
CA PRO A 187 0.76 18.05 -5.20
C PRO A 187 1.35 18.78 -4.00
N THR A 188 0.59 18.91 -2.91
CA THR A 188 1.13 19.22 -1.60
C THR A 188 2.01 18.06 -1.12
N ALA A 189 2.94 18.35 -0.21
CA ALA A 189 4.02 17.44 0.19
C ALA A 189 3.50 16.02 0.50
N VAL A 190 4.11 15.02 -0.13
CA VAL A 190 3.80 13.61 0.11
C VAL A 190 4.56 13.13 1.34
N GLU A 191 3.90 13.12 2.49
CA GLU A 191 4.44 12.48 3.69
C GLU A 191 4.21 10.97 3.63
N THR A 192 5.26 10.19 3.87
CA THR A 192 5.20 8.74 4.02
C THR A 192 5.86 8.38 5.34
N SER A 193 5.11 7.72 6.22
CA SER A 193 5.59 7.27 7.51
C SER A 193 5.71 5.74 7.52
N ASN A 194 6.66 5.20 8.30
CA ASN A 194 6.89 3.76 8.40
C ASN A 194 6.11 3.13 9.58
N ASN A 195 4.99 3.74 9.97
CA ASN A 195 4.10 3.20 10.99
C ASN A 195 2.79 2.77 10.30
N MET A 196 2.00 1.90 10.92
CA MET A 196 0.69 1.50 10.37
C MET A 196 -0.37 2.62 10.50
N ALA A 197 0.03 3.87 10.71
CA ALA A 197 -0.89 4.99 10.67
C ALA A 197 -1.33 5.22 9.22
N VAL A 198 -2.50 5.84 9.05
CA VAL A 198 -2.88 6.33 7.73
C VAL A 198 -1.89 7.44 7.41
N ASP A 199 -1.01 7.25 6.42
CA ASP A 199 -0.35 8.44 5.86
C ASP A 199 -1.44 9.21 5.13
N ASN A 200 -1.74 10.37 5.70
CA ASN A 200 -2.65 11.32 5.10
C ASN A 200 -1.87 12.09 4.06
N LEU A 201 -2.28 11.96 2.80
CA LEU A 201 -1.88 12.89 1.78
C LEU A 201 -3.02 13.88 1.62
N GLU A 202 -2.85 15.09 2.12
CA GLU A 202 -3.69 16.18 1.67
C GLU A 202 -3.23 16.55 0.26
N VAL A 203 -4.19 16.62 -0.65
CA VAL A 203 -3.95 17.04 -2.02
C VAL A 203 -4.76 18.29 -2.25
N GLU A 204 -4.07 19.41 -2.36
CA GLU A 204 -4.68 20.64 -2.81
C GLU A 204 -4.67 20.66 -4.34
N GLY A 205 -5.85 20.47 -4.93
CA GLY A 205 -6.06 20.65 -6.35
C GLY A 205 -6.95 21.85 -6.58
N PHE A 206 -6.39 22.98 -7.01
CA PHE A 206 -7.23 24.00 -7.64
C PHE A 206 -7.62 23.45 -9.00
N LEU A 207 -8.82 22.90 -9.10
CA LEU A 207 -9.34 22.41 -10.35
C LEU A 207 -10.39 23.40 -10.83
N ASP A 208 -9.95 24.32 -11.67
CA ASP A 208 -10.82 25.02 -12.62
C ASP A 208 -10.97 24.13 -13.86
N SER A 209 -11.58 22.96 -13.68
CA SER A 209 -11.92 22.07 -14.79
C SER A 209 -13.42 21.92 -14.85
N SER A 210 -13.99 22.21 -16.02
CA SER A 210 -15.43 22.03 -16.33
C SER A 210 -15.93 20.60 -16.12
N ARG A 211 -15.01 19.63 -15.96
CA ARG A 211 -15.25 18.21 -15.75
C ARG A 211 -15.48 17.81 -14.29
N ILE A 212 -15.15 18.67 -13.32
CA ILE A 212 -15.46 18.44 -11.90
C ILE A 212 -16.35 19.58 -11.44
N GLN A 213 -17.64 19.33 -11.41
CA GLN A 213 -18.64 20.32 -11.02
C GLN A 213 -18.97 20.21 -9.53
N ALA A 214 -19.32 21.33 -8.90
CA ALA A 214 -19.67 21.36 -7.48
C ALA A 214 -20.91 20.49 -7.20
N GLU A 215 -21.81 20.39 -8.17
CA GLU A 215 -23.00 19.56 -8.18
C GLU A 215 -22.65 18.06 -8.13
N ASP A 216 -21.65 17.62 -8.90
CA ASP A 216 -21.16 16.25 -8.87
C ASP A 216 -20.48 15.91 -7.53
N ILE A 217 -19.77 16.88 -6.93
CA ILE A 217 -19.18 16.69 -5.58
C ILE A 217 -20.29 16.58 -4.54
N ALA A 218 -21.30 17.45 -4.58
CA ALA A 218 -22.39 17.48 -3.61
C ALA A 218 -23.23 16.19 -3.61
N THR A 219 -23.33 15.53 -4.77
CA THR A 219 -24.03 14.23 -4.89
C THR A 219 -23.19 13.04 -4.44
N GLY A 220 -21.96 13.26 -3.97
CA GLY A 220 -21.05 12.20 -3.54
C GLY A 220 -20.52 11.36 -4.71
N ARG A 221 -20.62 11.84 -5.96
CA ARG A 221 -20.18 11.09 -7.16
C ARG A 221 -18.70 10.73 -7.11
N PHE A 222 -17.91 11.59 -6.47
CA PHE A 222 -16.47 11.42 -6.28
C PHE A 222 -16.09 10.66 -5.00
N ASP A 223 -17.05 10.21 -4.19
CA ASP A 223 -16.77 9.53 -2.93
C ASP A 223 -16.11 8.17 -3.18
N PHE A 224 -15.00 7.92 -2.45
CA PHE A 224 -14.19 6.71 -2.57
C PHE A 224 -13.67 6.43 -4.00
N ALA A 225 -13.57 7.46 -4.83
CA ALA A 225 -12.93 7.37 -6.14
C ALA A 225 -11.47 6.97 -5.96
N LYS A 226 -10.99 6.07 -6.82
CA LYS A 226 -9.60 5.60 -6.76
C LYS A 226 -8.68 6.68 -7.32
N VAL A 227 -7.66 7.02 -6.55
CA VAL A 227 -6.65 8.01 -6.92
C VAL A 227 -5.32 7.30 -7.18
N GLU A 228 -4.72 7.56 -8.33
CA GLU A 228 -3.34 7.18 -8.64
C GLU A 228 -2.53 8.43 -8.96
N VAL A 229 -1.46 8.64 -8.21
CA VAL A 229 -0.52 9.75 -8.37
C VAL A 229 0.80 9.18 -8.86
N PHE A 230 1.30 9.67 -9.98
CA PHE A 230 2.52 9.16 -10.57
C PHE A 230 3.25 10.22 -11.41
N LEU A 231 4.52 9.99 -11.67
CA LEU A 231 5.28 10.73 -12.66
C LEU A 231 5.39 9.91 -13.95
N CYS A 232 5.28 10.58 -15.09
CA CYS A 232 5.49 9.99 -16.40
C CYS A 232 6.59 10.75 -17.17
N ASN A 233 7.17 10.10 -18.18
CA ASN A 233 7.98 10.77 -19.18
C ASN A 233 7.05 11.40 -20.22
N TRP A 234 6.87 12.72 -20.18
CA TRP A 234 5.98 13.41 -21.13
C TRP A 234 6.50 13.31 -22.58
N ARG A 235 7.82 13.16 -22.76
CA ARG A 235 8.45 13.05 -24.08
C ARG A 235 8.29 11.67 -24.71
N ASN A 236 8.17 10.62 -23.89
CA ASN A 236 7.95 9.26 -24.34
C ASN A 236 6.98 8.52 -23.42
N THR A 237 5.69 8.58 -23.77
CA THR A 237 4.58 8.02 -22.99
C THR A 237 4.56 6.49 -22.90
N LYS A 238 5.50 5.79 -23.55
CA LYS A 238 5.70 4.34 -23.44
C LYS A 238 6.66 3.94 -22.32
N ASP A 239 7.37 4.90 -21.75
CA ASP A 239 8.32 4.62 -20.69
C ASP A 239 7.62 4.23 -19.37
N PRO A 240 8.32 3.53 -18.46
CA PRO A 240 7.76 3.15 -17.16
C PRO A 240 7.29 4.37 -16.35
N LEU A 241 6.13 4.23 -15.72
CA LEU A 241 5.58 5.23 -14.80
C LEU A 241 6.22 5.09 -13.42
N LEU A 242 6.52 6.21 -12.76
CA LEU A 242 6.87 6.22 -11.35
C LEU A 242 5.61 6.41 -10.51
N VAL A 243 5.01 5.32 -10.03
CA VAL A 243 3.86 5.44 -9.11
C VAL A 243 4.34 5.97 -7.77
N VAL A 244 3.83 7.14 -7.40
CA VAL A 244 4.16 7.82 -6.12
C VAL A 244 3.17 7.38 -5.04
N ARG A 245 1.86 7.35 -5.36
CA ARG A 245 0.83 6.97 -4.39
C ARG A 245 -0.38 6.36 -5.09
N LYS A 246 -1.04 5.45 -4.39
CA LYS A 246 -2.41 5.01 -4.70
C LYS A 246 -3.26 5.14 -3.45
N GLY A 247 -4.53 5.48 -3.62
CA GLY A 247 -5.45 5.67 -2.51
C GLY A 247 -6.88 5.86 -2.98
N THR A 248 -7.72 6.34 -2.07
CA THR A 248 -9.11 6.72 -2.34
C THR A 248 -9.35 8.14 -1.89
N THR A 249 -10.28 8.83 -2.55
CA THR A 249 -10.76 10.12 -2.08
C THR A 249 -11.44 9.95 -0.71
N GLY A 250 -11.01 10.77 0.25
CA GLY A 250 -11.60 10.96 1.57
C GLY A 250 -12.53 12.16 1.55
N GLN A 251 -12.38 13.06 2.52
CA GLN A 251 -13.19 14.27 2.57
C GLN A 251 -12.85 15.21 1.39
N ILE A 252 -13.89 15.65 0.67
CA ILE A 252 -13.77 16.70 -0.35
C ILE A 252 -14.40 17.97 0.22
N LYS A 253 -13.63 19.06 0.28
CA LYS A 253 -14.10 20.39 0.69
C LYS A 253 -14.16 21.27 -0.55
N THR A 254 -15.28 21.95 -0.75
CA THR A 254 -15.42 22.94 -1.83
C THR A 254 -15.15 24.35 -1.28
N GLY A 255 -14.41 25.14 -2.04
CA GLY A 255 -14.11 26.54 -1.75
C GLY A 255 -14.49 27.45 -2.92
N LYS A 256 -14.26 28.75 -2.78
CA LYS A 256 -14.68 29.76 -3.77
C LYS A 256 -14.00 29.60 -5.15
N TYR A 257 -12.81 29.00 -5.20
CA TYR A 257 -11.99 28.92 -6.41
C TYR A 257 -11.42 27.50 -6.66
N GLY A 258 -11.97 26.47 -6.02
CA GLY A 258 -11.47 25.10 -6.16
C GLY A 258 -12.00 24.16 -5.09
N PHE A 259 -11.43 22.96 -5.04
CA PHE A 259 -11.74 21.97 -4.01
C PHE A 259 -10.46 21.43 -3.38
N GLN A 260 -10.57 20.91 -2.17
CA GLN A 260 -9.51 20.19 -1.50
C GLN A 260 -10.00 18.77 -1.28
N ALA A 261 -9.29 17.78 -1.81
CA ALA A 261 -9.62 16.37 -1.62
C ALA A 261 -8.52 15.71 -0.78
N GLU A 262 -8.92 15.14 0.34
CA GLU A 262 -8.07 14.24 1.10
C GLU A 262 -7.85 12.96 0.28
N VAL A 263 -6.59 12.52 0.15
CA VAL A 263 -6.28 11.20 -0.43
C VAL A 263 -5.84 10.28 0.68
N ARG A 264 -6.69 9.31 0.98
CA ARG A 264 -6.44 8.33 2.03
C ARG A 264 -5.60 7.18 1.48
N GLY A 265 -4.58 6.82 2.25
CA GLY A 265 -3.67 5.74 1.90
C GLY A 265 -4.33 4.36 1.92
N LEU A 266 -3.66 3.38 1.30
CA LEU A 266 -4.13 1.98 1.23
C LEU A 266 -4.37 1.35 2.61
N LEU A 267 -3.73 1.85 3.68
CA LEU A 267 -3.86 1.35 5.04
C LEU A 267 -5.20 1.71 5.71
N GLU A 268 -5.97 2.66 5.19
CA GLU A 268 -7.31 2.98 5.73
C GLU A 268 -8.21 1.73 5.77
N ALA A 269 -8.11 0.86 4.75
CA ALA A 269 -8.88 -0.38 4.69
C ALA A 269 -8.58 -1.32 5.89
N TYR A 270 -7.39 -1.23 6.48
CA TYR A 270 -6.96 -2.06 7.62
C TYR A 270 -7.31 -1.46 8.98
N GLN A 271 -7.76 -0.21 9.04
CA GLN A 271 -8.21 0.43 10.29
C GLN A 271 -9.69 0.13 10.60
N GLN A 272 -10.37 -0.60 9.73
CA GLN A 272 -11.74 -1.04 9.96
C GLN A 272 -11.79 -2.10 11.05
N SER A 273 -12.76 -1.99 11.94
CA SER A 273 -13.02 -3.04 12.94
C SER A 273 -13.37 -4.35 12.22
N ALA A 274 -12.53 -5.37 12.38
CA ALA A 274 -12.74 -6.68 11.80
C ALA A 274 -13.46 -7.59 12.81
N GLY A 275 -14.48 -8.30 12.33
CA GLY A 275 -15.22 -9.30 13.11
C GLY A 275 -16.72 -9.02 13.14
N THR A 276 -17.48 -10.03 13.58
CA THR A 276 -18.93 -9.94 13.75
C THR A 276 -19.28 -9.96 15.23
N VAL A 277 -20.14 -9.05 15.64
CA VAL A 277 -20.75 -9.08 16.98
C VAL A 277 -22.07 -9.83 16.95
N TYR A 278 -22.34 -10.54 18.05
CA TYR A 278 -23.66 -11.09 18.32
C TYR A 278 -24.65 -9.95 18.56
N GLN A 279 -25.77 -9.95 17.83
CA GLN A 279 -26.80 -8.92 17.97
C GLN A 279 -28.17 -9.45 17.56
N LYS A 280 -29.24 -8.87 18.13
CA LYS A 280 -30.61 -9.30 17.83
C LYS A 280 -31.05 -8.94 16.40
N SER A 281 -30.57 -7.82 15.88
CA SER A 281 -30.88 -7.33 14.54
C SER A 281 -30.07 -8.06 13.46
N CYS A 282 -30.64 -8.15 12.26
CA CYS A 282 -29.96 -8.70 11.10
C CYS A 282 -28.70 -7.88 10.76
N ARG A 283 -27.56 -8.55 10.56
CA ARG A 283 -26.34 -7.92 10.05
C ARG A 283 -26.31 -7.78 8.53
N ALA A 284 -27.15 -8.53 7.81
CA ALA A 284 -27.20 -8.47 6.35
C ALA A 284 -27.99 -7.24 5.88
N LYS A 285 -27.51 -6.58 4.83
CA LYS A 285 -28.25 -5.56 4.10
C LYS A 285 -29.30 -6.24 3.23
N LEU A 286 -30.50 -5.67 3.15
CA LEU A 286 -31.56 -6.20 2.30
C LEU A 286 -31.05 -6.33 0.86
N GLY A 287 -31.12 -7.54 0.32
CA GLY A 287 -30.70 -7.87 -1.04
C GLY A 287 -29.20 -8.08 -1.25
N ASP A 288 -28.38 -8.08 -0.19
CA ASP A 288 -27.00 -8.52 -0.30
C ASP A 288 -26.89 -10.06 -0.47
N PHE A 289 -25.67 -10.55 -0.67
CA PHE A 289 -25.40 -11.98 -0.86
C PHE A 289 -25.74 -12.85 0.36
N GLN A 290 -25.81 -12.26 1.56
CA GLN A 290 -26.14 -12.99 2.79
C GLN A 290 -27.66 -13.09 2.99
N CYS A 291 -28.39 -12.04 2.60
CA CYS A 291 -29.84 -11.90 2.62
C CYS A 291 -30.50 -12.68 1.48
N LYS A 292 -29.95 -12.59 0.26
CA LYS A 292 -30.41 -13.27 -0.96
C LYS A 292 -31.80 -12.88 -1.47
N ILE A 293 -32.40 -11.80 -0.93
CA ILE A 293 -33.64 -11.27 -1.49
C ILE A 293 -33.35 -10.56 -2.80
N GLU A 294 -34.07 -10.91 -3.85
CA GLU A 294 -33.95 -10.24 -5.13
C GLU A 294 -34.71 -8.91 -5.11
N LEU A 295 -33.98 -7.79 -5.00
CA LEU A 295 -34.57 -6.45 -4.89
C LEU A 295 -35.29 -5.99 -6.16
N SER A 296 -34.87 -6.45 -7.34
CA SER A 296 -35.51 -6.11 -8.62
C SER A 296 -36.98 -6.52 -8.64
N LEU A 297 -37.34 -7.66 -8.02
CA LEU A 297 -38.72 -8.14 -7.93
C LEU A 297 -39.60 -7.34 -6.95
N LEU A 298 -38.98 -6.60 -6.04
CA LEU A 298 -39.65 -5.81 -5.01
C LEU A 298 -39.60 -4.31 -5.28
N THR A 299 -38.86 -3.90 -6.31
CA THR A 299 -38.71 -2.49 -6.67
C THR A 299 -40.02 -1.98 -7.27
N THR A 300 -40.53 -0.90 -6.70
CA THR A 300 -41.73 -0.21 -7.17
C THR A 300 -41.32 1.09 -7.84
N PHE A 301 -42.05 1.51 -8.87
CA PHE A 301 -41.83 2.80 -9.53
C PHE A 301 -42.92 3.79 -9.09
N GLY A 302 -42.53 5.03 -8.89
CA GLY A 302 -43.44 6.09 -8.47
C GLY A 302 -43.09 7.43 -9.12
N GLN A 303 -43.98 8.40 -8.90
CA GLN A 303 -43.83 9.77 -9.34
C GLN A 303 -44.18 10.73 -8.22
N VAL A 304 -43.46 11.86 -8.17
CA VAL A 304 -43.73 12.97 -7.25
C VAL A 304 -44.98 13.72 -7.72
N MET A 305 -45.99 13.78 -6.87
CA MET A 305 -47.25 14.47 -7.11
C MET A 305 -47.25 15.88 -6.52
N GLN A 306 -46.59 16.05 -5.37
CA GLN A 306 -46.48 17.33 -4.67
C GLN A 306 -45.26 17.32 -3.75
N VAL A 307 -44.62 18.47 -3.57
CA VAL A 307 -43.57 18.68 -2.57
C VAL A 307 -44.06 19.71 -1.56
N ASN A 308 -44.07 19.34 -0.29
CA ASN A 308 -44.52 20.20 0.79
C ASN A 308 -43.38 21.06 1.33
N GLN A 309 -43.70 22.21 1.92
CA GLN A 309 -42.70 23.14 2.47
C GLN A 309 -41.84 22.54 3.59
N ASN A 310 -42.35 21.51 4.28
CA ASN A 310 -41.60 20.78 5.31
C ASN A 310 -40.68 19.67 4.75
N GLY A 311 -40.52 19.59 3.42
CA GLY A 311 -39.66 18.61 2.75
C GLY A 311 -40.28 17.22 2.54
N THR A 312 -41.55 17.03 2.92
CA THR A 312 -42.26 15.78 2.62
C THR A 312 -42.71 15.74 1.17
N ILE A 313 -42.71 14.54 0.58
CA ILE A 313 -42.96 14.30 -0.84
C ILE A 313 -44.23 13.47 -0.96
N GLN A 314 -45.29 14.03 -1.52
CA GLN A 314 -46.48 13.25 -1.87
C GLN A 314 -46.22 12.52 -3.18
N THR A 315 -46.56 11.24 -3.21
CA THR A 315 -46.35 10.37 -4.37
C THR A 315 -47.65 9.71 -4.81
N ASN A 316 -47.61 9.02 -5.96
CA ASN A 316 -48.70 8.19 -6.46
C ASN A 316 -48.71 6.75 -5.89
N LEU A 317 -47.87 6.46 -4.91
CA LEU A 317 -47.75 5.13 -4.30
C LEU A 317 -48.93 4.84 -3.35
N SER A 318 -49.34 3.57 -3.30
CA SER A 318 -50.55 3.13 -2.56
C SER A 318 -50.29 2.00 -1.57
N GLN A 319 -49.02 1.71 -1.26
CA GLN A 319 -48.64 0.66 -0.32
C GLN A 319 -49.09 1.02 1.10
N SER A 320 -49.15 0.02 1.98
CA SER A 320 -49.52 0.26 3.38
C SER A 320 -48.48 1.14 4.09
N LYS A 321 -48.94 1.84 5.14
CA LYS A 321 -48.06 2.53 6.09
C LYS A 321 -46.89 1.65 6.51
N GLY A 322 -45.69 2.24 6.54
CA GLY A 322 -44.46 1.57 6.96
C GLY A 322 -43.84 0.63 5.92
N TYR A 323 -44.45 0.45 4.75
CA TYR A 323 -43.94 -0.48 3.75
C TYR A 323 -42.58 -0.05 3.18
N PHE A 324 -42.32 1.25 3.08
CA PHE A 324 -41.04 1.78 2.59
C PHE A 324 -40.14 2.35 3.69
N ASP A 325 -40.51 2.27 4.97
CA ASP A 325 -39.67 2.74 6.08
C ASP A 325 -38.34 2.00 6.09
N TYR A 326 -37.22 2.74 6.15
CA TYR A 326 -35.84 2.24 5.99
C TYR A 326 -35.55 1.65 4.61
N GLY A 327 -36.37 1.98 3.62
CA GLY A 327 -36.16 1.63 2.21
C GLY A 327 -35.24 2.62 1.51
N VAL A 328 -34.85 2.29 0.27
CA VAL A 328 -34.04 3.17 -0.57
C VAL A 328 -34.86 3.62 -1.76
N MET A 329 -34.96 4.94 -1.93
CA MET A 329 -35.54 5.60 -3.08
C MET A 329 -34.43 6.12 -3.98
N THR A 330 -34.48 5.83 -5.28
CA THR A 330 -33.56 6.32 -6.30
C THR A 330 -34.33 7.17 -7.30
N PHE A 331 -33.98 8.44 -7.44
CA PHE A 331 -34.58 9.28 -8.48
C PHE A 331 -34.10 8.85 -9.86
N ASN A 332 -35.02 8.77 -10.82
CA ASN A 332 -34.73 8.40 -12.20
C ASN A 332 -34.68 9.63 -13.12
N THR A 333 -35.23 10.77 -12.69
CA THR A 333 -35.28 12.02 -13.43
C THR A 333 -35.09 13.22 -12.50
N GLY A 334 -35.03 14.42 -13.07
CA GLY A 334 -34.89 15.67 -12.33
C GLY A 334 -33.45 15.96 -11.91
N GLY A 335 -33.26 17.00 -11.08
CA GLY A 335 -31.93 17.39 -10.60
C GLY A 335 -31.24 16.33 -9.73
N ASN A 336 -32.01 15.41 -9.15
CA ASN A 336 -31.51 14.32 -8.32
C ASN A 336 -31.35 12.99 -9.10
N SER A 337 -31.42 12.99 -10.43
CA SER A 337 -31.37 11.77 -11.23
C SER A 337 -30.13 10.92 -10.89
N GLY A 338 -30.34 9.67 -10.51
CA GLY A 338 -29.31 8.72 -10.08
C GLY A 338 -28.99 8.76 -8.57
N CYS A 339 -29.41 9.78 -7.85
CA CYS A 339 -29.18 9.88 -6.40
C CYS A 339 -30.10 8.95 -5.61
N GLN A 340 -29.55 8.37 -4.54
CA GLN A 340 -30.25 7.45 -3.64
C GLN A 340 -30.47 8.11 -2.27
N TYR A 341 -31.66 7.93 -1.71
CA TYR A 341 -32.05 8.48 -0.41
C TYR A 341 -32.75 7.41 0.43
N GLU A 342 -32.42 7.38 1.72
CA GLU A 342 -33.10 6.50 2.69
C GLU A 342 -34.43 7.12 3.11
N VAL A 343 -35.47 6.29 3.08
CA VAL A 343 -36.82 6.67 3.48
C VAL A 343 -36.96 6.51 4.99
N LYS A 344 -37.34 7.59 5.66
CA LYS A 344 -37.60 7.61 7.10
C LYS A 344 -38.98 7.05 7.42
N THR A 345 -40.00 7.57 6.75
CA THR A 345 -41.39 7.14 6.94
C THR A 345 -42.16 7.20 5.62
N PHE A 346 -43.09 6.27 5.47
CA PHE A 346 -44.08 6.22 4.40
C PHE A 346 -45.49 5.98 4.95
N GLU A 347 -46.42 6.87 4.64
CA GLU A 347 -47.83 6.77 5.04
C GLU A 347 -48.72 7.41 3.97
N ASP A 348 -49.69 6.65 3.44
CA ASP A 348 -50.68 7.14 2.46
C ASP A 348 -50.09 7.92 1.27
N GLY A 349 -49.00 7.41 0.69
CA GLY A 349 -48.30 8.04 -0.43
C GLY A 349 -47.35 9.18 -0.03
N LEU A 350 -47.35 9.61 1.22
CA LEU A 350 -46.46 10.65 1.76
C LEU A 350 -45.12 10.03 2.20
N LEU A 351 -44.03 10.47 1.58
CA LEU A 351 -42.66 10.08 1.92
C LEU A 351 -41.96 11.18 2.73
N THR A 352 -41.19 10.76 3.73
CA THR A 352 -40.19 11.59 4.40
C THR A 352 -38.84 10.91 4.29
N LEU A 353 -37.81 11.65 3.89
CA LEU A 353 -36.44 11.15 3.78
C LEU A 353 -35.68 11.35 5.10
N PHE A 354 -34.65 10.53 5.35
CA PHE A 354 -33.78 10.71 6.52
C PHE A 354 -32.93 11.98 6.42
N LEU A 355 -32.37 12.21 5.22
CA LEU A 355 -31.65 13.41 4.87
C LEU A 355 -32.44 14.14 3.76
N PRO A 356 -32.42 15.48 3.73
CA PRO A 356 -33.03 16.23 2.65
C PRO A 356 -32.38 15.86 1.30
N ALA A 357 -33.15 15.96 0.22
CA ALA A 357 -32.61 15.78 -1.12
C ALA A 357 -31.56 16.87 -1.42
N THR A 358 -30.49 16.48 -2.11
CA THR A 358 -29.36 17.37 -2.45
C THR A 358 -29.83 18.55 -3.30
N PHE A 359 -30.67 18.29 -4.30
CA PHE A 359 -31.32 19.30 -5.12
C PHE A 359 -32.81 19.35 -4.87
N SER A 360 -33.43 20.47 -5.25
CA SER A 360 -34.89 20.63 -5.18
C SER A 360 -35.59 19.54 -5.98
N VAL A 361 -36.54 18.86 -5.34
CA VAL A 361 -37.42 17.87 -5.98
C VAL A 361 -38.57 18.60 -6.67
N ALA A 362 -38.90 18.21 -7.91
CA ALA A 362 -39.98 18.80 -8.69
C ALA A 362 -41.19 17.86 -8.81
N ILE A 363 -42.37 18.44 -9.00
CA ILE A 363 -43.57 17.68 -9.37
C ILE A 363 -43.33 17.03 -10.74
N GLY A 364 -43.65 15.75 -10.85
CA GLY A 364 -43.44 14.96 -12.05
C GLY A 364 -42.14 14.15 -12.07
N ASP A 365 -41.21 14.39 -11.13
CA ASP A 365 -40.00 13.58 -11.01
C ASP A 365 -40.36 12.12 -10.75
N THR A 366 -39.75 11.22 -11.51
CA THR A 366 -39.95 9.77 -11.39
C THR A 366 -38.83 9.15 -10.57
N PHE A 367 -39.15 8.06 -9.88
CA PHE A 367 -38.21 7.36 -9.02
C PHE A 367 -38.52 5.86 -8.95
N SER A 368 -37.52 5.09 -8.56
CA SER A 368 -37.66 3.71 -8.12
C SER A 368 -37.48 3.63 -6.61
N ILE A 369 -38.22 2.76 -5.95
CA ILE A 369 -38.19 2.61 -4.49
C ILE A 369 -38.21 1.14 -4.11
N THR A 370 -37.38 0.78 -3.14
CA THR A 370 -37.29 -0.57 -2.58
C THR A 370 -37.94 -0.60 -1.21
N PRO A 371 -38.62 -1.70 -0.82
CA PRO A 371 -39.17 -1.84 0.52
C PRO A 371 -38.05 -1.81 1.54
N GLY A 372 -38.30 -1.19 2.69
CA GLY A 372 -37.29 -1.15 3.74
C GLY A 372 -37.28 -2.38 4.65
N CYS A 373 -36.14 -2.56 5.30
CA CYS A 373 -35.88 -3.64 6.26
C CYS A 373 -35.37 -3.00 7.55
N ASP A 374 -36.14 -3.17 8.64
CA ASP A 374 -35.81 -2.68 9.98
C ASP A 374 -34.79 -3.57 10.73
N GLY A 375 -34.29 -4.63 10.07
CA GLY A 375 -33.39 -5.61 10.66
C GLY A 375 -34.06 -6.58 11.64
N ASN A 376 -35.37 -6.52 11.86
CA ASN A 376 -36.07 -7.40 12.80
C ASN A 376 -36.44 -8.74 12.17
N PHE A 377 -36.35 -9.81 12.98
CA PHE A 377 -36.70 -11.16 12.53
C PHE A 377 -38.19 -11.29 12.16
N SER A 378 -39.08 -10.58 12.86
CA SER A 378 -40.51 -10.56 12.56
C SER A 378 -40.79 -9.99 11.16
N THR A 379 -40.17 -8.86 10.81
CA THR A 379 -40.26 -8.23 9.49
C THR A 379 -39.64 -9.12 8.41
N CYS A 380 -38.45 -9.66 8.66
CA CYS A 380 -37.77 -10.60 7.76
C CYS A 380 -38.66 -11.80 7.41
N ARG A 381 -39.36 -12.37 8.40
CA ARG A 381 -40.27 -13.49 8.19
C ARG A 381 -41.60 -13.09 7.55
N LYS A 382 -42.25 -12.03 8.05
CA LYS A 382 -43.62 -11.67 7.62
C LYS A 382 -43.64 -10.97 6.27
N LYS A 383 -42.75 -10.00 6.07
CA LYS A 383 -42.72 -9.15 4.87
C LYS A 383 -41.96 -9.80 3.71
N PHE A 384 -40.88 -10.50 4.00
CA PHE A 384 -39.98 -11.06 2.97
C PHE A 384 -39.93 -12.59 2.94
N ASN A 385 -40.58 -13.29 3.88
CA ASN A 385 -40.52 -14.75 4.02
C ASN A 385 -39.08 -15.30 4.03
N ASN A 386 -38.13 -14.56 4.61
CA ASN A 386 -36.69 -14.84 4.47
C ASN A 386 -35.98 -15.17 5.79
N GLY A 387 -36.71 -15.71 6.76
CA GLY A 387 -36.18 -16.01 8.09
C GLY A 387 -34.96 -16.96 8.08
N MET A 388 -34.85 -17.84 7.07
CA MET A 388 -33.72 -18.76 6.91
C MET A 388 -32.39 -18.08 6.61
N ASN A 389 -32.42 -16.90 5.97
CA ASN A 389 -31.21 -16.12 5.66
C ASN A 389 -30.99 -14.97 6.65
N PHE A 390 -31.71 -14.95 7.78
CA PHE A 390 -31.50 -13.95 8.82
C PHE A 390 -30.10 -14.08 9.42
N ARG A 391 -29.35 -12.97 9.46
CA ARG A 391 -27.95 -12.92 9.94
C ARG A 391 -27.85 -12.19 11.26
N GLY A 392 -28.75 -12.50 12.17
CA GLY A 392 -28.72 -12.03 13.56
C GLY A 392 -29.19 -13.14 14.47
N GLU A 393 -29.14 -12.90 15.77
CA GLU A 393 -29.54 -13.88 16.77
C GLU A 393 -30.74 -13.32 17.57
N PRO A 394 -31.97 -13.51 17.06
CA PRO A 394 -33.15 -12.84 17.60
C PRO A 394 -33.56 -13.34 19.00
N HIS A 395 -32.88 -14.37 19.51
CA HIS A 395 -33.19 -15.02 20.79
C HIS A 395 -32.04 -14.97 21.78
N ILE A 396 -30.99 -14.18 21.50
CA ILE A 396 -29.92 -13.99 22.49
C ILE A 396 -30.53 -13.41 23.79
N PRO A 397 -30.35 -14.10 24.92
CA PRO A 397 -30.73 -13.57 26.22
C PRO A 397 -29.93 -12.29 26.53
N GLY A 398 -30.58 -11.30 27.14
CA GLY A 398 -29.90 -10.09 27.60
C GLY A 398 -29.11 -10.33 28.89
N ASN A 399 -28.26 -9.37 29.26
CA ASN A 399 -27.44 -9.42 30.48
C ASN A 399 -28.28 -9.67 31.75
N ASP A 400 -29.50 -9.15 31.81
CA ASP A 400 -30.43 -9.36 32.92
C ASP A 400 -30.70 -10.85 33.17
N TYR A 401 -30.86 -11.63 32.09
CA TYR A 401 -31.07 -13.08 32.18
C TYR A 401 -29.81 -13.80 32.65
N GLN A 402 -28.61 -13.30 32.29
CA GLN A 402 -27.34 -13.86 32.75
C GLN A 402 -27.11 -13.61 34.25
N SER A 403 -27.53 -12.45 34.76
CA SER A 403 -27.45 -12.11 36.19
C SER A 403 -28.60 -12.67 37.04
N ALA A 404 -29.60 -13.27 36.41
CA ALA A 404 -30.79 -13.74 37.08
C ALA A 404 -30.52 -15.00 37.91
N TYR A 405 -31.01 -15.01 39.15
CA TYR A 405 -31.14 -16.24 39.93
C TYR A 405 -32.56 -16.81 39.76
N PRO A 406 -32.73 -18.14 39.61
CA PRO A 406 -34.05 -18.76 39.53
C PRO A 406 -34.79 -18.64 40.87
N GLY A 407 -35.59 -17.59 41.01
CA GLY A 407 -36.48 -17.36 42.15
C GLY A 407 -37.91 -17.84 41.86
N GLN A 408 -38.58 -18.37 42.87
CA GLN A 408 -40.01 -18.70 42.77
C GLN A 408 -40.81 -17.40 42.59
N GLY A 409 -41.56 -17.27 41.49
CA GLY A 409 -42.28 -16.04 41.13
C GLY A 409 -41.43 -14.96 40.44
N SER A 410 -40.17 -15.24 40.09
CA SER A 410 -39.36 -14.29 39.33
C SER A 410 -39.86 -14.17 37.88
N SER A 411 -39.75 -12.99 37.29
CA SER A 411 -40.02 -12.77 35.85
C SER A 411 -39.00 -13.47 34.93
N ASN A 412 -37.98 -14.12 35.49
CA ASN A 412 -36.95 -14.88 34.78
C ASN A 412 -37.19 -16.41 34.83
N THR A 413 -38.25 -16.86 35.51
CA THR A 413 -38.62 -18.28 35.59
C THR A 413 -39.84 -18.52 34.69
N VAL A 414 -39.72 -19.43 33.73
CA VAL A 414 -40.84 -19.91 32.90
C VAL A 414 -41.10 -21.38 33.20
N SER A 415 -42.32 -21.85 32.95
CA SER A 415 -42.64 -23.28 33.05
C SER A 415 -41.76 -24.11 32.11
N GLU A 416 -41.48 -25.36 32.49
CA GLU A 416 -40.72 -26.28 31.66
C GLU A 416 -41.32 -26.38 30.24
N GLY A 417 -40.46 -26.32 29.22
CA GLY A 417 -40.87 -26.33 27.80
C GLY A 417 -41.45 -25.01 27.27
N SER A 418 -41.60 -23.98 28.10
CA SER A 418 -42.13 -22.68 27.66
C SER A 418 -41.06 -21.80 27.01
N ASN A 419 -41.51 -20.88 26.15
CA ASN A 419 -40.61 -19.95 25.48
C ASN A 419 -40.08 -18.90 26.45
N LEU A 420 -38.76 -18.76 26.53
CA LEU A 420 -38.05 -17.77 27.35
C LEU A 420 -38.08 -16.34 26.77
N ARG A 421 -38.68 -16.14 25.58
CA ARG A 421 -38.79 -14.82 24.94
C ARG A 421 -39.61 -13.87 25.81
N ARG A 422 -39.00 -12.76 26.20
CA ARG A 422 -39.69 -11.55 26.66
C ARG A 422 -39.97 -10.70 25.43
N GLY A 423 -41.26 -10.46 25.13
CA GLY A 423 -41.77 -9.44 24.18
C GLY A 423 -41.13 -9.43 22.80
#